data_AF-A0A224Y989-F1
#
_entry.id   AF-A0A224Y989-F1
#
_cell.length_a   1.000
_cell.length_b   1.000
_cell.length_c   1.000
_cell.angle_alpha   90.00
_cell.angle_beta   90.00
_cell.angle_gamma   90.00
#
_symmetry.space_group_name_H-M   'P 1'
#
loop_
_entity.id
_entity.type
_entity.pdbx_description
1 polymer ?
#
loop_
_entity_poly.entity_id
_entity_poly.type
_entity_poly.pdbx_seq_one_letter_code
_entity_poly.pdbx_strand_id
1 'polypeptide(L)'
;MKVILLALLLTLAIDFITSSATDSDSRTDKCTDDRLQCQRNPNGVRRRIWLANYSDHSCYNISVSGCEGIGYDTLYDCFLGCISE
;
A
#
# COMPACT_ATOMS: atom_id res chain seq x y z
N MET A 1 42.75 -17.94 0.42
CA MET A 1 41.86 -17.21 -0.51
C MET A 1 40.63 -18.05 -0.86
N LYS A 2 39.80 -18.45 0.12
CA LYS A 2 38.58 -19.26 -0.10
C LYS A 2 37.40 -18.87 0.80
N VAL A 3 37.57 -17.86 1.67
CA VAL A 3 36.54 -17.44 2.65
C VAL A 3 35.79 -16.19 2.18
N ILE A 4 36.38 -15.42 1.25
CA ILE A 4 35.82 -14.14 0.78
C ILE A 4 34.66 -14.37 -0.22
N LEU A 5 34.64 -15.53 -0.90
CA LEU A 5 33.60 -15.86 -1.89
C LEU A 5 32.23 -16.15 -1.28
N LEU A 6 32.16 -16.49 0.02
CA LEU A 6 30.89 -16.80 0.69
C LEU A 6 30.15 -15.55 1.18
N ALA A 7 30.85 -14.43 1.33
CA ALA A 7 30.25 -13.15 1.73
C ALA A 7 29.56 -12.43 0.56
N LEU A 8 29.94 -12.71 -0.69
CA LEU A 8 29.39 -12.04 -1.88
C LEU A 8 28.04 -12.62 -2.34
N LEU A 9 27.67 -13.83 -1.88
CA LEU A 9 26.40 -14.48 -2.24
C LEU A 9 25.23 -14.06 -1.31
N LEU A 10 25.51 -13.31 -0.24
CA LEU A 10 24.51 -12.87 0.74
C LEU A 10 23.93 -11.47 0.46
N THR A 11 24.36 -10.77 -0.59
CA THR A 11 23.69 -9.53 -1.04
C THR A 11 22.57 -9.79 -2.03
N LEU A 12 22.02 -11.02 -2.01
CA LEU A 12 20.77 -11.36 -2.66
C LEU A 12 19.67 -10.38 -2.26
N ALA A 13 19.06 -9.81 -3.29
CA ALA A 13 17.62 -9.58 -3.36
C ALA A 13 17.04 -8.57 -2.36
N ILE A 14 17.59 -7.36 -2.37
CA ILE A 14 16.77 -6.19 -2.01
C ILE A 14 16.71 -5.25 -3.20
N ASP A 15 16.26 -5.77 -4.34
CA ASP A 15 15.58 -4.94 -5.33
C ASP A 15 14.26 -4.53 -4.68
N PHE A 16 14.35 -3.46 -3.88
CA PHE A 16 13.20 -2.62 -3.59
C PHE A 16 12.58 -2.27 -4.95
N ILE A 17 11.48 -2.94 -5.28
CA ILE A 17 10.50 -2.37 -6.19
C ILE A 17 9.90 -1.18 -5.42
N THR A 18 10.67 -0.10 -5.29
CA THR A 18 10.09 1.23 -5.17
C THR A 18 9.39 1.45 -6.50
N SER A 19 8.15 0.97 -6.60
CA SER A 19 7.22 1.45 -7.60
C SER A 19 7.26 2.96 -7.46
N SER A 20 7.91 3.63 -8.41
CA SER A 20 7.92 5.08 -8.50
C SER A 20 6.47 5.44 -8.73
N ALA A 21 5.77 5.77 -7.64
CA ALA A 21 4.47 6.42 -7.69
C ALA A 21 4.72 7.69 -8.48
N THR A 22 4.31 7.65 -9.74
CA THR A 22 4.39 8.75 -10.67
C THR A 22 3.73 9.96 -10.02
N ASP A 23 4.45 11.08 -10.04
CA ASP A 23 3.98 12.41 -9.71
C ASP A 23 2.68 12.70 -10.46
N SER A 24 1.56 12.58 -9.76
CA SER A 24 0.29 13.19 -10.16
C SER A 24 -0.63 13.07 -8.97
N ASP A 25 -0.77 14.08 -8.11
CA ASP A 25 -1.92 14.35 -7.20
C ASP A 25 -2.77 13.17 -6.62
N SER A 26 -2.23 11.95 -6.55
CA SER A 26 -2.96 10.68 -6.40
C SER A 26 -2.79 10.09 -5.02
N ARG A 27 -2.08 10.79 -4.12
CA ARG A 27 -1.92 10.36 -2.73
C ARG A 27 -3.28 10.34 -2.04
N THR A 28 -4.11 11.35 -2.29
CA THR A 28 -5.46 11.47 -1.71
C THR A 28 -6.43 10.40 -2.18
N ASP A 29 -6.37 9.99 -3.45
CA ASP A 29 -7.33 9.04 -4.03
C ASP A 29 -7.24 7.64 -3.40
N LYS A 30 -6.07 7.27 -2.85
CA LYS A 30 -5.90 6.00 -2.13
C LYS A 30 -6.35 6.04 -0.68
N CYS A 31 -6.44 7.22 -0.09
CA CYS A 31 -6.59 7.36 1.35
C CYS A 31 -8.04 7.27 1.83
N THR A 32 -9.02 7.47 0.94
CA THR A 32 -10.45 7.47 1.28
C THR A 32 -11.24 6.48 0.41
N ASP A 33 -12.29 5.89 0.98
CA ASP A 33 -13.30 5.12 0.21
C ASP A 33 -14.21 6.15 -0.46
N ASP A 34 -13.76 6.72 -1.58
CA ASP A 34 -14.68 7.46 -2.42
C ASP A 34 -15.59 6.45 -3.12
N ARG A 35 -16.80 6.30 -2.57
CA ARG A 35 -17.78 5.26 -2.93
C ARG A 35 -18.13 5.24 -4.42
N LEU A 36 -17.83 6.31 -5.14
CA LEU A 36 -18.00 6.42 -6.59
C LEU A 36 -16.94 5.62 -7.37
N GLN A 37 -15.74 5.43 -6.81
CA GLN A 37 -14.64 4.69 -7.44
C GLN A 37 -14.63 3.20 -7.03
N CYS A 38 -15.11 2.87 -5.83
CA CYS A 38 -15.13 1.51 -5.29
C CYS A 38 -16.35 0.72 -5.79
N GLN A 39 -16.30 0.18 -7.01
CA GLN A 39 -17.33 -0.74 -7.52
C GLN A 39 -17.23 -2.11 -6.85
N ARG A 40 -17.90 -2.25 -5.70
CA ARG A 40 -17.86 -3.48 -4.92
C ARG A 40 -18.38 -4.66 -5.74
N ASN A 41 -17.52 -5.67 -5.95
CA ASN A 41 -17.90 -6.90 -6.64
C ASN A 41 -18.34 -7.96 -5.61
N PRO A 42 -19.63 -8.31 -5.51
CA PRO A 42 -20.11 -9.27 -4.51
C PRO A 42 -19.52 -10.69 -4.66
N ASN A 43 -19.05 -11.04 -5.86
CA ASN A 43 -18.43 -12.32 -6.18
C ASN A 43 -16.89 -12.25 -6.24
N GLY A 44 -16.32 -11.07 -6.01
CA GLY A 44 -14.87 -10.87 -6.07
C GLY A 44 -14.17 -11.38 -4.82
N VAL A 45 -12.89 -11.75 -4.98
CA VAL A 45 -12.04 -12.09 -3.83
C VAL A 45 -11.92 -10.86 -2.94
N ARG A 46 -12.22 -11.04 -1.65
CA ARG A 46 -12.08 -9.98 -0.66
C ARG A 46 -10.62 -9.81 -0.28
N ARG A 47 -10.16 -8.57 -0.24
CA ARG A 47 -8.86 -8.18 0.32
C ARG A 47 -9.07 -7.18 1.45
N ARG A 48 -8.15 -7.19 2.41
CA ARG A 48 -8.07 -6.18 3.46
C ARG A 48 -7.32 -4.98 2.91
N ILE A 49 -7.85 -3.79 3.11
CA ILE A 49 -7.19 -2.53 2.75
C ILE A 49 -7.18 -1.59 3.94
N TRP A 50 -6.22 -0.66 3.95
CA TRP A 50 -6.05 0.39 4.94
C TRP A 50 -6.37 1.75 4.32
N LEU A 51 -7.16 2.52 5.05
CA LEU A 51 -7.64 3.84 4.69
C LEU A 51 -7.41 4.81 5.84
N ALA A 52 -7.33 6.10 5.52
CA ALA A 52 -7.14 7.15 6.50
C ALA A 52 -8.47 7.59 7.12
N ASN A 53 -8.46 7.79 8.43
CA ASN A 53 -9.41 8.62 9.14
C ASN A 53 -8.73 9.94 9.50
N TYR A 54 -8.99 10.98 8.72
CA TYR A 54 -8.40 12.30 8.94
C TYR A 54 -8.92 13.01 10.19
N SER A 55 -10.06 12.59 10.76
CA SER A 55 -10.63 13.21 11.97
C SER A 55 -9.76 12.97 13.20
N ASP A 56 -9.19 11.77 13.32
CA ASP A 56 -8.37 11.34 14.46
C ASP A 56 -6.91 11.01 14.08
N HIS A 57 -6.50 11.37 12.86
CA HIS A 57 -5.15 11.12 12.32
C HIS A 57 -4.73 9.65 12.43
N SER A 58 -5.66 8.73 12.16
CA SER A 58 -5.42 7.30 12.24
C SER A 58 -5.65 6.59 10.91
N CYS A 59 -5.21 5.34 10.83
CA CYS A 59 -5.50 4.44 9.72
C CYS A 59 -6.34 3.26 10.23
N TYR A 60 -7.38 2.91 9.50
CA TYR A 60 -8.27 1.78 9.80
C TYR A 60 -8.33 0.83 8.61
N ASN A 61 -8.72 -0.42 8.85
CA ASN A 61 -8.87 -1.40 7.78
C ASN A 61 -10.31 -1.83 7.55
N ILE A 62 -10.61 -2.14 6.29
CA ILE A 62 -11.87 -2.71 5.84
C ILE A 62 -11.60 -3.91 4.91
N SER A 63 -12.60 -4.78 4.76
CA SER A 63 -12.55 -5.89 3.81
C SER A 63 -13.46 -5.58 2.62
N VAL A 64 -12.87 -5.50 1.43
CA VAL A 64 -13.56 -5.10 0.19
C VAL A 64 -13.20 -6.03 -0.95
N SER A 65 -14.05 -6.09 -1.96
CA SER A 65 -13.86 -6.81 -3.21
C SER A 65 -14.18 -5.86 -4.37
N GLY A 66 -13.43 -5.92 -5.48
CA GLY A 66 -13.68 -5.07 -6.67
C GLY A 66 -13.23 -3.62 -6.56
N CYS A 67 -12.44 -3.26 -5.55
CA CYS A 67 -11.92 -1.90 -5.38
C CYS A 67 -10.40 -1.88 -5.59
N GLU A 68 -9.99 -2.18 -6.82
CA GLU A 68 -8.56 -2.11 -7.21
C GLU A 68 -8.09 -0.67 -7.22
N GLY A 69 -6.82 -0.45 -6.86
CA GLY A 69 -6.23 0.89 -6.79
C GLY A 69 -6.57 1.71 -5.54
N ILE A 70 -7.59 1.33 -4.76
CA ILE A 70 -8.00 2.04 -3.53
C ILE A 70 -7.38 1.39 -2.28
N GLY A 71 -6.93 2.22 -1.34
CA GLY A 71 -6.38 1.78 -0.05
C GLY A 71 -5.02 1.11 -0.17
N TYR A 72 -4.33 1.06 0.96
CA TYR A 72 -3.02 0.42 1.10
C TYR A 72 -3.16 -0.99 1.64
N ASP A 73 -2.19 -1.87 1.33
CA ASP A 73 -2.22 -3.24 1.85
C ASP A 73 -1.70 -3.34 3.29
N THR A 74 -0.99 -2.31 3.77
CA THR A 74 -0.44 -2.26 5.13
C THR A 74 -0.80 -0.97 5.88
N LEU A 75 -0.82 -1.06 7.21
CA LEU A 75 -1.00 0.09 8.11
C LEU A 75 0.13 1.12 7.93
N TYR A 76 1.37 0.64 7.77
CA TYR A 76 2.54 1.50 7.64
C TYR A 76 2.46 2.37 6.38
N ASP A 77 2.11 1.77 5.24
CA ASP A 77 1.99 2.52 3.98
C ASP A 77 0.83 3.52 4.02
N CYS A 78 -0.28 3.16 4.68
CA CYS A 78 -1.37 4.11 4.93
C CYS A 78 -0.90 5.30 5.76
N PHE A 79 -0.18 5.03 6.87
CA PHE A 79 0.29 6.09 7.74
C PHE A 79 1.26 7.03 7.00
N LEU A 80 2.24 6.50 6.28
CA LEU A 80 3.17 7.30 5.50
C LEU A 80 2.52 8.02 4.32
N GLY A 81 1.59 7.37 3.63
CA GLY A 81 0.98 7.88 2.41
C GLY A 81 -0.13 8.90 2.66
N CYS A 82 -0.80 8.81 3.81
CA CYS A 82 -2.01 9.59 4.10
C CYS A 82 -1.92 10.47 5.33
N ILE A 83 -1.13 10.12 6.35
CA ILE A 83 -1.15 10.80 7.66
C ILE A 83 0.16 11.57 7.92
N SER A 84 1.30 11.00 7.54
CA SER A 84 2.60 11.64 7.69
C SER A 84 2.78 12.72 6.62
N GLU A 85 2.99 13.96 7.05
CA GLU A 85 3.53 15.05 6.21
C GLU A 85 5.04 14.87 6.00
#